data_AF-A0A397W9D3-F1
#
_entry.id   AF-A0A397W9D3-F1
#
_cell.length_a   1.000
_cell.length_b   1.000
_cell.length_c   1.000
_cell.angle_alpha   90.00
_cell.angle_beta   90.00
_cell.angle_gamma   90.00
#
_symmetry.space_group_name_H-M   'P 1'
#
loop_
_entity.id
_entity.type
_entity.pdbx_description
1 polymer ?
#
loop_
_entity_poly.entity_id
_entity_poly.type
_entity_poly.pdbx_seq_one_letter_code
_entity_poly.pdbx_strand_id
1 'polypeptide(L)' 'MAETFGLDYVIDIPFADKFNQDVGNKVYLDHDMYETIVFNLCSNALKHTWNGRVTIRLYIDYKDKKKMIVLEVSDTG' A
#
# COMPACT_ATOMS: atom_id res chain seq x y z
N MET A 1 13.52 0.47 14.57
CA MET A 1 14.71 -0.09 13.87
C MET A 1 14.68 0.29 12.38
N ALA A 2 14.39 1.57 12.07
CA ALA A 2 14.36 2.12 10.70
C ALA A 2 15.11 3.46 10.59
N GLU A 3 15.40 4.14 11.70
CA GLU A 3 16.17 5.41 11.69
C GLU A 3 17.68 5.22 11.46
N THR A 4 18.19 3.99 11.44
CA THR A 4 19.63 3.71 11.32
C THR A 4 20.12 3.60 9.86
N PHE A 5 19.20 3.51 8.90
CA PHE A 5 19.47 3.57 7.46
C PHE A 5 18.67 4.76 6.93
N GLY A 6 19.17 5.55 5.98
CA GLY A 6 18.52 6.76 5.45
C GLY A 6 17.21 6.51 4.67
N LEU A 7 16.42 5.54 5.11
CA LEU A 7 15.18 5.10 4.51
C LEU A 7 14.01 5.71 5.28
N ASP A 8 13.29 6.62 4.63
CA ASP A 8 12.00 7.11 5.07
C ASP A 8 10.93 6.07 4.71
N TYR A 9 10.26 5.52 5.72
CA TYR A 9 9.25 4.48 5.54
C TYR A 9 7.89 4.98 5.99
N VAL A 10 6.98 5.13 5.01
CA VAL A 10 5.67 5.76 5.20
C VAL A 10 4.57 4.74 4.95
N ILE A 11 3.68 4.59 5.93
CA ILE A 11 2.42 3.83 5.80
C ILE A 11 1.27 4.83 5.86
N ASP A 12 0.59 5.02 4.74
CA ASP A 12 -0.59 5.86 4.62
C ASP A 12 -1.83 4.99 4.34
N ILE A 13 -2.35 4.40 5.41
CA ILE A 13 -3.55 3.56 5.37
C ILE A 13 -4.64 4.22 6.22
N PRO A 14 -5.81 4.52 5.64
CA PRO A 14 -6.91 5.16 6.37
C PRO A 14 -7.51 4.23 7.41
N PHE A 15 -8.14 4.82 8.43
CA PHE A 15 -8.92 4.06 9.40
C PHE A 15 -10.01 3.24 8.71
N ALA A 16 -10.14 1.98 9.11
CA ALA A 16 -11.00 1.00 8.45
C ALA A 16 -12.46 1.47 8.34
N ASP A 17 -13.04 2.08 9.39
CA ASP A 17 -14.44 2.52 9.37
C ASP A 17 -14.69 3.60 8.32
N LYS A 18 -13.82 4.61 8.26
CA LYS A 18 -13.90 5.68 7.25
C LYS A 18 -13.67 5.13 5.85
N PHE A 19 -12.67 4.28 5.69
CA PHE A 19 -12.38 3.67 4.40
C PHE A 19 -13.53 2.80 3.89
N ASN A 20 -14.11 1.97 4.76
CA ASN A 20 -15.26 1.13 4.43
C ASN A 20 -16.49 1.97 4.06
N GLN A 21 -16.69 3.11 4.73
CA GLN A 21 -17.73 4.07 4.36
C GLN A 21 -17.48 4.66 2.96
N ASP A 22 -16.25 5.09 2.66
CA ASP A 22 -15.89 5.67 1.37
C ASP A 22 -15.96 4.64 0.23
N VAL A 23 -15.59 3.38 0.48
CA VAL A 23 -15.77 2.27 -0.47
C VAL A 23 -17.26 2.05 -0.73
N GLY A 24 -18.07 2.03 0.34
CA GLY A 24 -19.53 1.92 0.30
C GLY A 24 -20.06 0.49 0.09
N ASN A 25 -19.17 -0.50 -0.03
CA ASN A 25 -19.50 -1.91 -0.21
C ASN A 25 -18.47 -2.79 0.50
N LYS A 26 -18.87 -4.01 0.91
CA LYS A 26 -17.91 -5.01 1.40
C LYS A 26 -17.08 -5.54 0.24
N VAL A 27 -15.77 -5.67 0.47
CA VAL A 27 -14.81 -6.24 -0.47
C VAL A 27 -14.27 -7.52 0.16
N TYR A 28 -14.36 -8.62 -0.56
CA TYR A 28 -13.83 -9.91 -0.13
C TYR A 28 -12.64 -10.25 -1.01
N LEU A 29 -11.55 -10.64 -0.37
CA LEU A 29 -10.29 -11.00 -1.00
C LEU A 29 -9.86 -12.35 -0.47
N ASP A 30 -9.16 -13.12 -1.32
CA ASP A 30 -8.42 -14.28 -0.85
C ASP A 30 -7.21 -13.77 -0.05
N HIS A 31 -7.14 -14.16 1.22
CA HIS A 31 -6.12 -13.68 2.16
C HIS A 31 -4.72 -14.07 1.70
N ASP A 32 -4.52 -15.34 1.37
CA ASP A 32 -3.19 -15.90 1.08
C ASP A 32 -2.63 -15.35 -0.24
N MET A 33 -3.50 -15.22 -1.25
CA MET A 33 -3.13 -14.63 -2.52
C MET A 33 -2.80 -13.15 -2.37
N TYR A 34 -3.62 -12.40 -1.61
CA TYR A 34 -3.39 -10.98 -1.41
C TYR A 34 -2.13 -10.71 -0.59
N GLU A 35 -1.93 -11.45 0.50
CA GLU A 35 -0.73 -11.40 1.33
C GLU A 35 0.53 -11.63 0.48
N THR A 36 0.53 -12.67 -0.36
CA THR A 36 1.67 -12.98 -1.25
C THR A 36 2.00 -11.81 -2.19
N ILE A 37 1.00 -11.16 -2.77
CA ILE A 37 1.20 -10.00 -3.66
C ILE A 37 1.80 -8.82 -2.87
N VAL A 38 1.26 -8.51 -1.70
CA VAL A 38 1.74 -7.40 -0.86
C VAL A 38 3.18 -7.64 -0.40
N PHE A 39 3.51 -8.85 0.04
CA PHE A 39 4.87 -9.21 0.43
C PHE A 39 5.87 -9.08 -0.73
N ASN A 40 5.49 -9.51 -1.94
CA ASN A 40 6.35 -9.39 -3.10
C ASN A 40 6.65 -7.93 -3.44
N LEU A 41 5.63 -7.07 -3.46
CA LEU A 41 5.81 -5.64 -3.74
C LEU A 41 6.65 -4.95 -2.66
N CYS A 42 6.30 -5.13 -1.38
CA CYS A 42 7.01 -4.49 -0.27
C CYS A 42 8.45 -4.98 -0.14
N SER A 43 8.68 -6.29 -0.31
CA SER A 43 10.04 -6.83 -0.22
C SER A 43 10.92 -6.35 -1.36
N ASN A 44 10.38 -6.17 -2.57
CA ASN A 44 11.14 -5.60 -3.68
C ASN A 44 11.50 -4.13 -3.40
N ALA A 45 10.53 -3.30 -3.00
CA ALA A 45 10.76 -1.90 -2.64
C ALA A 45 11.86 -1.75 -1.56
N LEU A 46 11.80 -2.55 -0.49
CA LEU A 46 12.76 -2.53 0.60
C LEU A 46 14.14 -3.09 0.21
N LYS A 47 14.20 -4.10 -0.66
CA LYS A 47 15.48 -4.68 -1.13
C LYS A 47 16.24 -3.72 -2.06
N HIS A 48 15.53 -2.86 -2.77
CA HIS A 48 16.11 -1.98 -3.78
C HIS A 48 16.31 -0.54 -3.29
N THR A 49 15.57 -0.08 -2.28
CA THR A 49 15.77 1.25 -1.69
C THR A 49 16.55 1.20 -0.37
N TRP A 50 17.85 1.48 -0.44
CA TRP A 50 18.75 1.50 0.74
C TRP A 50 18.85 2.88 1.41
N ASN A 51 18.62 3.95 0.63
CA ASN A 51 18.56 5.34 1.06
C ASN A 51 17.54 6.04 0.17
N GLY A 52 16.52 6.69 0.75
CA GLY A 52 15.38 7.20 0.00
C GLY A 52 14.07 6.99 0.73
N ARG A 53 12.99 6.74 0.00
CA ARG A 53 11.66 6.58 0.58
C ARG A 53 10.95 5.35 0.02
N VAL A 54 10.30 4.59 0.89
CA VAL A 54 9.28 3.59 0.53
C VAL A 54 7.96 4.02 1.14
N THR A 55 6.92 4.10 0.31
CA THR A 55 5.57 4.51 0.71
C THR A 55 4.58 3.40 0.37
N ILE A 56 3.79 2.99 1.36
CA ILE A 56 2.67 2.07 1.18
C ILE A 56 1.38 2.85 1.41
N ARG A 57 0.47 2.84 0.43
CA ARG A 57 -0.76 3.63 0.47
C ARG A 57 -1.98 2.79 0.14
N LEU A 58 -3.08 3.00 0.86
CA LEU A 58 -4.38 2.44 0.52
C LEU A 58 -5.38 3.57 0.30
N TYR A 59 -5.90 3.72 -0.91
CA TYR A 59 -6.84 4.78 -1.24
C TYR A 59 -7.85 4.37 -2.32
N ILE A 60 -8.89 5.17 -2.46
CA ILE A 60 -9.89 5.02 -3.52
C ILE A 60 -9.50 5.92 -4.67
N ASP A 61 -9.52 5.37 -5.88
CA ASP A 61 -9.29 6.09 -7.12
C ASP A 61 -10.45 5.86 -8.10
N TYR A 62 -10.43 6.55 -9.24
CA TYR A 62 -11.45 6.46 -10.28
C TYR A 62 -10.79 6.29 -11.65
N LYS A 63 -10.93 5.09 -12.24
CA LYS A 63 -10.51 4.82 -13.62
C LYS A 63 -11.73 4.63 -14.50
N ASP A 64 -11.81 5.39 -15.59
CA ASP A 64 -12.94 5.36 -16.53
C ASP A 64 -14.31 5.54 -15.84
N LYS A 65 -14.38 6.46 -14.86
CA LYS A 65 -15.55 6.72 -13.99
C LYS A 65 -15.96 5.54 -13.09
N LYS A 66 -15.16 4.48 -13.02
CA LYS A 66 -15.36 3.36 -12.09
C LYS A 66 -14.48 3.54 -10.87
N LYS A 67 -15.11 3.45 -9.69
CA LYS A 67 -14.41 3.43 -8.41
C LYS A 67 -13.51 2.21 -8.33
N MET A 68 -12.27 2.39 -7.89
CA MET A 68 -11.31 1.31 -7.66
C MET A 68 -10.60 1.51 -6.32
N ILE A 69 -10.25 0.41 -5.69
CA ILE A 69 -9.41 0.40 -4.48
C ILE A 69 -7.98 0.15 -4.94
N VAL A 70 -7.07 1.03 -4.52
CA VAL A 70 -5.67 0.97 -4.89
C VAL A 70 -4.86 0.76 -3.62
N LEU A 71 -4.18 -0.38 -3.56
CA LEU A 71 -3.02 -0.54 -2.70
C LEU A 71 -1.78 -0.28 -3.55
N GLU A 72 -1.06 0.77 -3.21
CA GLU A 72 0.14 1.18 -3.91
C GLU A 72 1.36 0.99 -3.02
N VAL A 73 2.43 0.44 -3.61
CA VAL A 73 3.78 0.46 -3.04
C VAL A 73 4.63 1.27 -4.00
N SER A 74 5.21 2.37 -3.52
CA SER A 74 6.09 3.24 -4.29
C SER A 74 7.42 3.35 -3.58
N ASP A 75 8.51 3.23 -4.32
CA ASP A 75 9.86 3.38 -3.81
C ASP A 75 10.70 4.31 -4.70
N THR A 76 11.84 4.76 -4.18
CA THR A 76 12.74 5.70 -4.88
C THR A 76 14.05 5.06 -5.32
N GLY A 77 14.18 3.73 -5.20
CA GLY A 77 15.39 2.96 -5.50
C GLY A 77 15.49 2.48 -6.94
#